data_AF-G6C9M4-F1
#
_entry.id   AF-G6C9M4-F1
#
_cell.length_a   1.000
_cell.length_b   1.000
_cell.length_c   1.000
_cell.angle_alpha   90.00
_cell.angle_beta   90.00
_cell.angle_gamma   90.00
#
_symmetry.space_group_name_H-M   'P 1'
#
loop_
_entity.id
_entity.type
_entity.pdbx_description
1 polymer ?
#
loop_
_entity_poly.entity_id
_entity_poly.type
_entity_poly.pdbx_seq_one_letter_code
_entity_poly.pdbx_strand_id
1 'polypeptide(L)' 'MSQQHQKWIQLVKDKLNSEVMIQTHLARACGVKKPTISELLKYGNGSDRLKTECAMSWALTKAGLI' A
#
# COMPACT_ATOMS: atom_id res chain seq x y z
N MET A 1 4.41 -6.69 15.41
CA MET A 1 3.70 -5.78 14.48
C MET A 1 3.57 -4.43 15.15
N SER A 2 4.26 -3.40 14.66
CA SER A 2 4.16 -2.05 15.24
C SER A 2 2.79 -1.42 14.91
N GLN A 3 2.39 -0.41 15.67
CA GLN A 3 1.12 0.29 15.47
C GLN A 3 1.01 0.94 14.08
N GLN A 4 2.15 1.39 13.52
CA GLN A 4 2.24 1.90 12.15
C GLN A 4 1.95 0.79 11.12
N HIS A 5 2.39 -0.42 11.41
CA HIS A 5 2.22 -1.59 10.54
C HIS A 5 0.76 -2.01 10.40
N GLN A 6 -0.01 -1.94 11.50
CA GLN A 6 -1.46 -2.19 11.48
C GLN A 6 -2.22 -1.13 10.70
N LYS A 7 -1.88 0.15 10.90
CA LYS A 7 -2.45 1.27 10.11
C LYS A 7 -2.19 1.08 8.62
N TRP A 8 -1.02 0.58 8.26
CA TRP A 8 -0.64 0.27 6.88
C TRP A 8 -1.51 -0.80 6.24
N ILE A 9 -1.70 -1.93 6.92
CA ILE A 9 -2.53 -3.03 6.41
C ILE A 9 -3.99 -2.59 6.26
N GLN A 10 -4.49 -1.80 7.21
CA GLN A 10 -5.83 -1.21 7.13
C GLN A 10 -5.97 -0.29 5.91
N LEU A 11 -5.02 0.64 5.71
CA LEU A 11 -5.00 1.53 4.53
C LEU A 11 -5.02 0.78 3.20
N VAL A 12 -4.22 -0.27 3.09
CA VAL A 12 -4.18 -1.12 1.89
C VAL A 12 -5.52 -1.82 1.67
N LYS A 13 -6.12 -2.37 2.73
CA LYS A 13 -7.41 -3.07 2.65
C LYS A 13 -8.55 -2.11 2.28
N ASP A 14 -8.57 -0.93 2.88
CA ASP A 14 -9.58 0.09 2.60
C ASP A 14 -9.50 0.57 1.14
N LYS A 15 -8.30 0.76 0.57
CA LYS A 15 -8.14 1.10 -0.85
C LYS A 15 -8.56 -0.02 -1.79
N LEU A 16 -8.18 -1.27 -1.49
CA LEU A 16 -8.63 -2.42 -2.27
C LEU A 16 -10.17 -2.51 -2.30
N ASN A 17 -10.83 -2.12 -1.21
CA ASN A 17 -12.29 -2.05 -1.12
C ASN A 17 -12.89 -0.80 -1.78
N SER A 18 -12.23 0.36 -1.67
CA SER A 18 -12.80 1.66 -2.08
C SER A 18 -12.72 1.96 -3.57
N GLU A 19 -11.68 1.50 -4.28
CA GLU A 19 -11.45 1.89 -5.68
C GLU A 19 -11.66 0.75 -6.69
N VAL A 20 -12.09 -0.45 -6.27
CA VAL A 20 -11.99 -1.68 -7.08
C VAL A 20 -10.55 -1.83 -7.63
N MET A 21 -9.58 -1.26 -6.90
CA MET A 21 -8.18 -1.30 -7.29
C MET A 21 -7.68 -2.71 -7.05
N ILE A 22 -7.27 -3.37 -8.12
CA ILE A 22 -6.65 -4.69 -8.04
C ILE A 22 -5.25 -4.53 -7.42
N GLN A 23 -4.75 -5.52 -6.68
CA GLN A 23 -3.39 -5.51 -6.11
C GLN A 23 -2.31 -5.11 -7.14
N THR A 24 -2.52 -5.39 -8.42
CA THR A 24 -1.66 -4.99 -9.54
C THR A 24 -1.57 -3.47 -9.72
N HIS A 25 -2.68 -2.75 -9.59
CA HIS A 25 -2.71 -1.29 -9.66
C HIS A 25 -2.02 -0.67 -8.44
N LEU A 26 -2.28 -1.22 -7.25
CA LEU A 26 -1.63 -0.80 -6.02
C LEU A 26 -0.11 -1.02 -6.09
N ALA A 27 0.31 -2.17 -6.61
CA ALA A 27 1.70 -2.51 -6.82
C ALA A 27 2.39 -1.52 -7.77
N ARG A 28 1.74 -1.14 -8.88
CA ARG A 28 2.23 -0.11 -9.82
C ARG A 28 2.36 1.27 -9.15
N ALA A 29 1.35 1.71 -8.40
CA ALA A 29 1.36 3.00 -7.71
C ALA A 29 2.49 3.10 -6.66
N CYS A 30 2.89 1.97 -6.10
CA CYS A 30 3.99 1.86 -5.15
C CYS A 30 5.34 1.49 -5.79
N GLY A 31 5.40 1.29 -7.11
CA GLY A 31 6.62 0.89 -7.81
C GLY A 31 7.13 -0.51 -7.43
N VAL A 32 6.25 -1.40 -6.99
CA VAL A 32 6.63 -2.73 -6.46
C VAL A 32 5.93 -3.85 -7.22
N LYS A 33 6.41 -5.08 -7.02
CA LYS A 33 5.79 -6.24 -7.66
C LYS A 33 4.51 -6.64 -6.90
N LYS A 34 3.50 -7.14 -7.64
CA LYS A 34 2.25 -7.69 -7.06
C LYS A 34 2.48 -8.71 -5.92
N PRO A 35 3.44 -9.65 -6.01
CA PRO A 35 3.72 -10.58 -4.92
C PRO A 35 4.06 -9.88 -3.61
N THR A 36 4.78 -8.75 -3.67
CA THR A 36 5.15 -7.97 -2.49
C THR A 36 3.94 -7.38 -1.77
N ILE A 37 2.90 -6.95 -2.51
CA ILE A 37 1.62 -6.55 -1.93
C ILE A 37 0.90 -7.76 -1.31
N SER A 38 0.95 -8.92 -1.97
CA SER A 38 0.40 -10.18 -1.42
C SER A 38 1.13 -10.62 -0.15
N GLU A 39 2.46 -10.51 -0.08
CA GLU A 39 3.27 -10.83 1.10
C GLU A 39 3.02 -9.84 2.24
N LEU A 40 2.86 -8.56 1.92
CA LEU A 40 2.43 -7.55 2.88
C LEU A 40 1.06 -7.88 3.47
N LEU A 41 0.10 -8.29 2.64
CA LEU A 41 -1.26 -8.63 3.07
C LEU A 41 -1.34 -9.95 3.84
N LYS A 42 -0.54 -10.96 3.46
CA LYS A 42 -0.56 -12.30 4.06
C LYS A 42 0.30 -12.39 5.31
N TYR A 43 1.53 -11.89 5.24
CA TYR A 43 2.56 -12.08 6.27
C TYR A 43 2.90 -10.78 7.01
N GLY A 44 2.38 -9.64 6.55
CA GLY A 44 2.85 -8.35 7.04
C GLY A 44 4.27 -8.04 6.58
N ASN A 45 4.85 -8.77 5.63
CA ASN A 45 6.22 -8.52 5.20
C ASN A 45 6.25 -7.47 4.10
N GLY A 46 6.68 -6.27 4.46
CA GLY A 46 7.01 -5.19 3.53
C GLY A 46 8.07 -4.31 4.15
N SER A 47 9.08 -3.96 3.35
CA SER A 47 10.12 -3.02 3.76
C SER A 47 9.51 -1.71 4.24
N ASP A 48 10.05 -1.10 5.29
CA ASP A 48 9.61 0.23 5.75
C ASP A 48 9.74 1.30 4.66
N ARG A 49 10.68 1.11 3.72
CA ARG A 49 10.78 1.92 2.51
C ARG A 49 9.52 1.78 1.64
N LEU A 50 9.04 0.56 1.42
CA LEU A 50 7.84 0.30 0.62
C LEU A 50 6.59 0.92 1.25
N LYS A 51 6.49 0.84 2.58
CA LYS A 51 5.43 1.52 3.35
C LYS A 51 5.54 3.03 3.20
N THR A 52 6.74 3.61 3.27
CA THR A 52 6.94 5.06 3.15
C THR A 52 6.66 5.57 1.73
N GLU A 53 7.15 4.87 0.71
CA GLU A 53 6.94 5.21 -0.70
C GLU A 53 5.45 5.09 -1.09
N CYS A 54 4.77 4.01 -0.66
CA CYS A 54 3.33 3.93 -0.81
C CYS A 54 2.64 5.07 -0.02
N ALA A 55 3.07 5.39 1.22
CA ALA A 55 2.47 6.47 2.03
C ALA A 55 2.55 7.81 1.31
N MET A 56 3.74 8.15 0.80
CA MET A 56 4.01 9.40 0.13
C MET A 56 3.32 9.46 -1.23
N SER A 57 3.45 8.42 -2.05
CA SER A 57 2.73 8.30 -3.34
C SER A 57 1.23 8.51 -3.14
N TRP A 58 0.65 7.91 -2.08
CA TRP A 58 -0.78 8.03 -1.79
C TRP A 58 -1.20 9.32 -1.10
N ALA A 59 -0.32 9.94 -0.29
CA ALA A 59 -0.54 11.27 0.23
C ALA A 59 -0.60 12.29 -0.91
N LEU A 60 0.25 12.12 -1.93
CA LEU A 60 0.25 12.94 -3.14
C LEU A 60 -1.01 12.70 -3.99
N THR A 61 -1.49 11.46 -4.14
CA THR A 61 -2.77 11.18 -4.82
C THR A 61 -3.96 11.81 -4.08
N LYS A 62 -3.99 11.70 -2.74
CA LYS A 62 -5.08 12.27 -1.92
C LYS A 62 -5.05 13.81 -1.92
N ALA A 63 -3.87 14.40 -2.11
CA ALA A 63 -3.67 15.84 -2.26
C ALA A 63 -3.95 16.36 -3.68
N GLY A 64 -4.31 15.49 -4.65
CA GLY A 64 -4.59 15.89 -6.02
C GLY A 64 -3.38 16.45 -6.78
N LEU A 65 -2.16 16.11 -6.35
CA LEU A 65 -0.91 16.58 -6.96
C LEU A 65 -0.44 15.72 -8.15
N ILE A 66 -1.14 14.61 -8.42
CA ILE A 66 -0.94 13.65 -9.52
C ILE A 66 -2.26 13.00 -9.88
#